data_AF-A0A537YRF1-F1
#
_entry.id   AF-A0A537YRF1-F1
#
_cell.length_a   1.000
_cell.length_b   1.000
_cell.length_c   1.000
_cell.angle_alpha   90.00
_cell.angle_beta   90.00
_cell.angle_gamma   90.00
#
_symmetry.space_group_name_H-M   'P 1'
#
loop_
_entity.id
_entity.type
_entity.pdbx_description
1 polymer ?
#
loop_
_entity_poly.entity_id
_entity_poly.type
_entity_poly.pdbx_seq_one_letter_code
_entity_poly.pdbx_strand_id
1 'polypeptide(L)'
;MGTEAAVDRIRAWGEARDWRGYDPYDALSSPLAPLLTLGTDIGRRVLTQAVKSAPVNLRPALGIRPEWNAKAVALVASAYARLSVAREDDDARRRATLLLEQLIDGSTATIGLGWGYPFDVQTRFFGYRRGTPNAITTSFAAHALLDAHELIGTSAAWLDGALRACFFLRRSLLFEDGERSYFRYVPDERELVHNANRGRHPSSDARTSTRSHVVR
;
A
#
# COMPACT_ATOMS: atom_id res chain seq x y z
N MET A 1 30.61 5.49 2.66
CA MET A 1 30.00 4.65 1.60
C MET A 1 29.17 5.57 0.73
N GLY A 2 29.49 5.71 -0.57
CA GLY A 2 28.79 6.66 -1.44
C GLY A 2 27.35 6.25 -1.75
N THR A 3 26.49 7.23 -2.05
CA THR A 3 25.07 7.02 -2.40
C THR A 3 24.91 6.09 -3.60
N GLU A 4 25.78 6.20 -4.61
CA GLU A 4 25.74 5.35 -5.81
C GLU A 4 25.96 3.88 -5.49
N ALA A 5 27.00 3.56 -4.71
CA ALA A 5 27.25 2.19 -4.28
C ALA A 5 26.08 1.62 -3.46
N ALA A 6 25.35 2.46 -2.71
CA ALA A 6 24.16 2.02 -1.99
C ALA A 6 23.00 1.67 -2.93
N VAL A 7 22.78 2.47 -3.98
CA VAL A 7 21.80 2.18 -5.03
C VAL A 7 22.10 0.85 -5.70
N ASP A 8 23.35 0.61 -6.08
CA ASP A 8 23.74 -0.62 -6.78
C ASP A 8 23.58 -1.86 -5.90
N ARG A 9 23.90 -1.76 -4.60
CA ARG A 9 23.66 -2.85 -3.65
C ARG A 9 22.17 -3.14 -3.44
N ILE A 10 21.33 -2.11 -3.33
CA ILE A 10 19.88 -2.27 -3.18
C ILE A 10 19.30 -2.92 -4.44
N ARG A 11 19.71 -2.45 -5.63
CA ARG A 11 19.32 -3.04 -6.91
C ARG A 11 19.71 -4.51 -6.99
N ALA A 12 20.99 -4.84 -6.77
CA ALA A 12 21.46 -6.22 -6.80
C ALA A 12 20.73 -7.12 -5.80
N TRP A 13 20.48 -6.63 -4.58
CA TRP A 13 19.75 -7.37 -3.55
C TRP A 13 18.31 -7.66 -3.94
N GLY A 14 17.61 -6.67 -4.49
CA GLY A 14 16.21 -6.75 -4.91
C GLY A 14 16.03 -7.62 -6.14
N GLU A 15 16.89 -7.46 -7.15
CA GLU A 15 16.86 -8.25 -8.38
C GLU A 15 17.11 -9.73 -8.13
N ALA A 16 18.05 -10.06 -7.24
CA ALA A 16 18.30 -11.45 -6.83
C ALA A 16 17.10 -12.12 -6.13
N ARG A 17 16.10 -11.34 -5.71
CA ARG A 17 14.87 -11.78 -5.04
C ARG A 17 13.62 -11.54 -5.87
N ASP A 18 13.76 -11.06 -7.10
CA ASP A 18 12.63 -10.65 -7.93
C ASP A 18 11.70 -9.66 -7.19
N TRP A 19 12.31 -8.82 -6.33
CA TRP A 19 11.62 -7.88 -5.43
C TRP A 19 10.54 -8.50 -4.53
N ARG A 20 10.57 -9.81 -4.32
CA ARG A 20 9.73 -10.50 -3.33
C ARG A 20 10.34 -10.36 -1.95
N GLY A 21 9.50 -10.07 -0.97
CA GLY A 21 9.95 -9.76 0.38
C GLY A 21 8.96 -10.16 1.44
N TYR A 22 9.45 -10.16 2.67
CA TYR A 22 8.63 -10.25 3.86
C TYR A 22 8.10 -8.86 4.24
N ASP A 23 6.88 -8.82 4.76
CA ASP A 23 6.26 -7.59 5.25
C ASP A 23 6.11 -7.66 6.77
N PRO A 24 6.33 -6.57 7.53
CA PRO A 24 6.11 -6.55 8.98
C PRO A 24 4.73 -7.05 9.43
N TYR A 25 3.71 -7.02 8.57
CA TYR A 25 2.33 -7.39 8.88
C TYR A 25 1.84 -8.69 8.21
N ASP A 26 2.74 -9.49 7.61
CA ASP A 26 2.43 -10.72 6.86
C ASP A 26 2.17 -11.99 7.70
N ALA A 27 2.09 -11.88 9.02
CA ALA A 27 1.97 -13.05 9.91
C ALA A 27 0.76 -13.94 9.59
N LEU A 28 -0.33 -13.31 9.12
CA LEU A 28 -1.57 -13.98 8.75
C LEU A 28 -1.50 -14.71 7.40
N SER A 29 -0.41 -14.58 6.64
CA SER A 29 -0.12 -15.45 5.48
C SER A 29 0.35 -16.85 5.88
N SER A 30 0.61 -17.11 7.17
CA SER A 30 0.98 -18.44 7.63
C SER A 30 -0.17 -19.42 7.40
N PRO A 31 0.08 -20.61 6.81
CA PRO A 31 -0.91 -21.69 6.76
C PRO A 31 -1.39 -22.14 8.15
N LEU A 32 -0.60 -21.86 9.19
CA LEU A 32 -0.91 -22.17 10.59
C LEU A 32 -1.72 -21.06 11.27
N ALA A 33 -1.98 -19.92 10.61
CA ALA A 33 -2.67 -18.79 11.20
C ALA A 33 -4.04 -19.15 11.80
N PRO A 34 -4.92 -19.98 11.18
CA PRO A 34 -6.19 -20.36 11.80
C PRO A 34 -6.02 -21.06 13.16
N LEU A 35 -5.01 -21.93 13.27
CA LEU A 35 -4.69 -22.64 14.50
C LEU A 35 -4.06 -21.72 15.55
N LEU A 36 -3.06 -20.93 15.16
CA LEU A 36 -2.30 -20.06 16.07
C LEU A 36 -3.12 -18.87 16.61
N THR A 37 -4.17 -18.47 15.90
CA THR A 37 -5.03 -17.35 16.28
C THR A 37 -6.31 -17.77 16.98
N LEU A 38 -6.59 -19.09 17.02
CA LEU A 38 -7.86 -19.66 17.47
C LEU A 38 -9.08 -19.06 16.75
N GLY A 39 -8.88 -18.52 15.54
CA GLY A 39 -9.92 -17.80 14.78
C GLY A 39 -10.34 -16.45 15.37
N THR A 40 -9.63 -15.91 16.37
CA THR A 40 -10.02 -14.66 17.06
C THR A 40 -9.27 -13.43 16.55
N ASP A 41 -9.91 -12.26 16.57
CA ASP A 41 -9.29 -10.98 16.21
C ASP A 41 -8.13 -10.59 17.15
N ILE A 42 -8.21 -10.97 18.42
CA ILE A 42 -7.13 -10.77 19.38
C ILE A 42 -5.96 -11.68 19.02
N GLY A 43 -6.21 -12.97 18.76
CA GLY A 43 -5.19 -13.92 18.33
C GLY A 43 -4.48 -13.48 17.04
N ARG A 44 -5.23 -13.01 16.04
CA ARG A 44 -4.68 -12.44 14.80
C ARG A 44 -3.72 -11.28 15.08
N ARG A 45 -4.10 -10.35 15.95
CA ARG A 45 -3.23 -9.23 16.36
C ARG A 45 -2.00 -9.68 17.14
N VAL A 46 -2.15 -10.61 18.07
CA VAL A 46 -1.04 -11.16 18.88
C VAL A 46 -0.04 -11.85 17.97
N LEU A 47 -0.50 -12.70 17.04
CA LEU A 47 0.36 -13.38 16.08
C LEU A 47 1.13 -12.37 15.22
N THR A 48 0.45 -11.35 14.69
CA THR A 48 1.11 -10.28 13.93
C THR A 48 2.17 -9.54 14.74
N GLN A 49 1.89 -9.16 15.98
CA GLN A 49 2.89 -8.48 16.81
C GLN A 49 4.06 -9.40 17.20
N ALA A 50 3.80 -10.68 17.46
CA ALA A 50 4.83 -11.65 17.80
C ALA A 50 5.80 -11.85 16.62
N VAL A 51 5.29 -12.05 15.40
CA VAL A 51 6.13 -12.20 14.20
C VAL A 51 6.86 -10.90 13.83
N LYS A 52 6.21 -9.75 13.99
CA LYS A 52 6.79 -8.43 13.72
C LYS A 52 7.94 -8.09 14.67
N SER A 53 7.81 -8.42 15.95
CA SER A 53 8.71 -7.97 17.01
C SER A 53 9.76 -9.02 17.39
N ALA A 54 9.71 -10.20 16.77
CA ALA A 54 10.67 -11.26 17.03
C ALA A 54 12.10 -10.83 16.65
N PRO A 55 13.11 -11.09 17.51
CA PRO A 55 14.51 -10.76 17.23
C PRO A 55 15.11 -11.63 16.11
N VAL A 56 14.47 -12.75 15.81
CA VAL A 56 14.82 -13.68 14.73
C VAL A 56 13.66 -13.82 13.77
N ASN A 57 13.94 -14.13 12.50
CA ASN A 57 12.89 -14.25 11.49
C ASN A 57 12.09 -15.55 11.67
N LEU A 58 10.90 -15.45 12.25
CA LEU A 58 9.99 -16.59 12.46
C LEU A 58 9.27 -17.06 11.19
N ARG A 59 9.30 -16.26 10.11
CA ARG A 59 8.50 -16.49 8.90
C ARG A 59 8.75 -17.83 8.22
N PRO A 60 10.01 -18.30 8.04
CA PRO A 60 10.26 -19.62 7.47
C PRO A 60 9.64 -20.75 8.31
N ALA A 61 9.76 -20.68 9.65
CA ALA A 61 9.20 -21.69 10.56
C ALA A 61 7.67 -21.69 10.55
N LEU A 62 7.06 -20.53 10.30
CA LEU A 62 5.61 -20.37 10.16
C LEU A 62 5.10 -20.64 8.73
N GLY A 63 5.96 -21.05 7.80
CA GLY A 63 5.60 -21.30 6.41
C GLY A 63 5.22 -20.04 5.61
N ILE A 64 5.53 -18.86 6.12
CA ILE A 64 5.31 -17.58 5.43
C ILE A 64 6.38 -17.44 4.34
N ARG A 65 5.96 -17.19 3.11
CA ARG A 65 6.83 -17.05 1.94
C ARG A 65 6.98 -15.57 1.56
N PRO A 66 8.15 -15.14 1.05
CA PRO A 66 8.29 -13.82 0.45
C PRO A 66 7.34 -13.68 -0.75
N GLU A 67 6.60 -12.58 -0.80
CA GLU A 67 5.63 -12.29 -1.87
C GLU A 67 5.87 -10.90 -2.47
N TRP A 68 5.26 -10.65 -3.63
CA TRP A 68 5.19 -9.31 -4.17
C TRP A 68 4.16 -8.49 -3.40
N ASN A 69 4.58 -7.30 -2.96
CA ASN A 69 3.68 -6.29 -2.42
C ASN A 69 3.52 -5.19 -3.48
N ALA A 70 2.28 -4.90 -3.90
CA ALA A 70 1.99 -3.89 -4.91
C ALA A 70 2.62 -2.53 -4.59
N LYS A 71 2.68 -2.14 -3.31
CA LYS A 71 3.38 -0.91 -2.87
C LYS A 71 4.89 -1.00 -3.12
N ALA A 72 5.50 -2.13 -2.81
CA ALA A 72 6.93 -2.33 -3.03
C ALA A 72 7.25 -2.32 -4.53
N VAL A 73 6.46 -3.04 -5.33
CA VAL A 73 6.57 -3.06 -6.80
C VAL A 73 6.43 -1.65 -7.37
N ALA A 74 5.45 -0.87 -6.93
CA ALA A 74 5.26 0.51 -7.37
C ALA A 74 6.46 1.41 -7.03
N LEU A 75 6.98 1.32 -5.79
CA LEU A 75 8.17 2.08 -5.37
C LEU A 75 9.40 1.71 -6.19
N VAL A 76 9.60 0.43 -6.46
CA VAL A 76 10.73 -0.08 -7.24
C VAL A 76 10.61 0.34 -8.71
N ALA A 77 9.43 0.24 -9.31
CA ALA A 77 9.17 0.68 -10.67
C ALA A 77 9.46 2.18 -10.85
N SER A 78 8.95 2.99 -9.92
CA SER A 78 9.21 4.43 -9.84
C SER A 78 10.71 4.74 -9.65
N ALA A 79 11.41 3.97 -8.81
CA ALA A 79 12.86 4.11 -8.64
C ALA A 79 13.63 3.76 -9.91
N TYR A 80 13.26 2.70 -10.62
CA TYR A 80 13.86 2.34 -11.90
C TYR A 80 13.62 3.39 -12.99
N ALA A 81 12.42 3.98 -13.06
CA ALA A 81 12.13 5.07 -14.00
C ALA A 81 13.02 6.30 -13.74
N ARG A 82 13.25 6.65 -12.47
CA ARG A 82 14.20 7.72 -12.11
C ARG A 82 15.63 7.33 -12.44
N LEU A 83 16.03 6.10 -12.14
CA LEU A 83 17.38 5.59 -12.39
C LEU A 83 17.72 5.59 -13.89
N SER A 84 16.77 5.21 -14.74
CA SER A 84 16.99 5.19 -16.19
C SER A 84 17.23 6.58 -16.76
N VAL A 85 16.56 7.62 -16.24
CA VAL A 85 16.81 9.01 -16.67
C VAL A 85 18.14 9.51 -16.09
N ALA A 86 18.39 9.23 -14.81
CA ALA A 86 19.58 9.75 -14.12
C ALA A 86 20.90 9.13 -14.63
N ARG A 87 20.87 7.93 -15.21
CA ARG A 87 22.06 7.18 -15.65
C ARG A 87 22.00 6.71 -17.10
N GLU A 88 21.02 7.15 -17.89
CA GLU A 88 20.78 6.65 -19.25
C GLU A 88 20.72 5.10 -19.29
N ASP A 89 20.08 4.50 -18.28
CA ASP A 89 20.07 3.05 -18.06
C ASP A 89 18.83 2.40 -18.72
N ASP A 90 19.05 1.84 -19.89
CA ASP A 90 18.03 1.13 -20.68
C ASP A 90 17.46 -0.13 -19.97
N ASP A 91 18.27 -0.82 -19.15
CA ASP A 91 17.80 -1.99 -18.39
C ASP A 91 16.86 -1.54 -17.25
N ALA A 92 17.20 -0.44 -16.58
CA ALA A 92 16.30 0.18 -15.60
C ALA A 92 14.98 0.61 -16.26
N ARG A 93 15.02 1.21 -17.46
CA ARG A 93 13.80 1.58 -18.21
C ARG A 93 12.95 0.35 -18.49
N ARG A 94 13.56 -0.73 -19.02
CA ARG A 94 12.88 -1.99 -19.31
C ARG A 94 12.24 -2.61 -18.07
N ARG A 95 12.94 -2.61 -16.93
CA ARG A 95 12.43 -3.16 -15.67
C ARG A 95 11.29 -2.32 -15.09
N ALA A 96 11.37 -0.99 -15.19
CA ALA A 96 10.27 -0.12 -14.81
C ALA A 96 9.00 -0.49 -15.60
N THR A 97 9.11 -0.60 -16.93
CA THR A 97 7.99 -0.99 -17.81
C THR A 97 7.36 -2.33 -17.38
N LEU A 98 8.18 -3.38 -17.21
CA LEU A 98 7.67 -4.71 -16.83
C LEU A 98 6.96 -4.71 -15.47
N LEU A 99 7.50 -4.00 -14.49
CA LEU A 99 6.89 -3.91 -13.15
C LEU A 99 5.57 -3.13 -13.18
N LEU A 100 5.45 -2.11 -14.03
CA LEU A 100 4.21 -1.34 -14.19
C LEU A 100 3.13 -2.13 -14.92
N GLU A 101 3.50 -2.92 -15.93
CA GLU A 101 2.59 -3.86 -16.60
C GLU A 101 2.07 -4.90 -15.61
N GLN A 102 2.97 -5.55 -14.85
CA GLN A 102 2.60 -6.46 -13.77
C GLN A 102 1.68 -5.79 -12.73
N LEU A 103 1.92 -4.52 -12.42
CA LEU A 103 1.09 -3.77 -11.49
C LEU A 103 -0.31 -3.58 -12.07
N ILE A 104 -0.45 -3.09 -13.31
CA ILE A 104 -1.76 -2.92 -13.97
C ILE A 104 -2.54 -4.23 -13.97
N ASP A 105 -1.90 -5.34 -14.37
CA ASP A 105 -2.52 -6.67 -14.42
C ASP A 105 -2.90 -7.22 -13.03
N GLY A 106 -2.15 -6.82 -12.00
CA GLY A 106 -2.36 -7.24 -10.61
C GLY A 106 -3.44 -6.49 -9.84
N SER A 107 -4.20 -5.59 -10.48
CA SER A 107 -5.31 -4.88 -9.83
C SER A 107 -6.43 -5.85 -9.43
N THR A 108 -6.97 -5.65 -8.22
CA THR A 108 -8.05 -6.47 -7.66
C THR A 108 -9.36 -5.71 -7.49
N ALA A 109 -9.40 -4.41 -7.81
CA ALA A 109 -10.62 -3.61 -7.73
C ALA A 109 -11.64 -3.99 -8.82
N THR A 110 -12.92 -4.02 -8.43
CA THR A 110 -14.04 -4.29 -9.35
C THR A 110 -14.45 -3.07 -10.18
N ILE A 111 -14.11 -1.86 -9.72
CA ILE A 111 -14.29 -0.60 -10.44
C ILE A 111 -12.98 0.18 -10.44
N GLY A 112 -12.61 0.76 -11.60
CA GLY A 112 -11.33 1.44 -11.77
C GLY A 112 -10.14 0.48 -11.78
N LEU A 113 -9.05 0.85 -11.10
CA LEU A 113 -7.94 -0.04 -10.73
C LEU A 113 -7.59 0.20 -9.26
N GLY A 114 -7.21 -0.85 -8.54
CA GLY A 114 -6.88 -0.75 -7.13
C GLY A 114 -6.16 -1.98 -6.63
N TRP A 115 -5.29 -1.78 -5.65
CA TRP A 115 -4.36 -2.81 -5.18
C TRP A 115 -4.47 -3.00 -3.69
N GLY A 116 -4.26 -4.23 -3.23
CA GLY A 116 -4.23 -4.61 -1.83
C GLY A 116 -2.90 -5.19 -1.39
N TYR A 117 -2.80 -5.53 -0.11
CA TYR A 117 -1.66 -6.30 0.40
C TYR A 117 -1.80 -7.79 0.05
N PRO A 118 -0.68 -8.52 -0.09
CA PRO A 118 -0.69 -9.96 -0.36
C PRO A 118 -1.00 -10.80 0.90
N PHE A 119 -1.57 -10.21 1.94
CA PHE A 119 -1.89 -10.87 3.20
C PHE A 119 -3.15 -10.28 3.82
N ASP A 120 -3.79 -11.08 4.67
CA ASP A 120 -4.88 -10.64 5.54
C ASP A 120 -4.38 -9.63 6.57
N VAL A 121 -5.22 -8.66 6.93
CA VAL A 121 -4.89 -7.64 7.94
C VAL A 121 -5.94 -7.63 9.04
N GLN A 122 -5.46 -7.57 10.29
CA GLN A 122 -6.28 -7.32 11.46
C GLN A 122 -5.75 -6.10 12.21
N THR A 123 -6.53 -5.03 12.23
CA THR A 123 -6.24 -3.83 13.03
C THR A 123 -7.00 -3.88 14.36
N ARG A 124 -6.91 -2.80 15.16
CA ARG A 124 -7.74 -2.63 16.36
C ARG A 124 -9.20 -2.33 16.04
N PHE A 125 -9.49 -1.79 14.86
CA PHE A 125 -10.79 -1.23 14.51
C PHE A 125 -11.55 -2.10 13.51
N PHE A 126 -10.83 -2.69 12.56
CA PHE A 126 -11.39 -3.53 11.49
C PHE A 126 -10.35 -4.53 10.96
N GLY A 127 -10.82 -5.52 10.21
CA GLY A 127 -10.00 -6.47 9.48
C GLY A 127 -10.40 -6.54 8.01
N TYR A 128 -9.46 -6.86 7.13
CA TYR A 128 -9.73 -7.03 5.71
C TYR A 128 -8.86 -8.15 5.13
N ARG A 129 -9.32 -8.72 4.02
CA ARG A 129 -8.71 -9.89 3.41
C ARG A 129 -7.52 -9.50 2.51
N ARG A 130 -6.65 -10.48 2.29
CA ARG A 130 -5.65 -10.45 1.22
C ARG A 130 -6.27 -9.97 -0.08
N GLY A 131 -5.58 -9.05 -0.75
CA GLY A 131 -6.00 -8.50 -2.04
C GLY A 131 -7.10 -7.44 -1.94
N THR A 132 -7.65 -7.10 -0.76
CA THR A 132 -8.61 -5.99 -0.66
C THR A 132 -7.94 -4.68 -1.07
N PRO A 133 -8.43 -3.99 -2.13
CA PRO A 133 -7.90 -2.71 -2.56
C PRO A 133 -7.94 -1.67 -1.44
N ASN A 134 -6.84 -0.97 -1.20
CA ASN A 134 -6.76 0.07 -0.17
C ASN A 134 -6.12 1.36 -0.67
N ALA A 135 -6.35 2.44 0.07
CA ALA A 135 -5.91 3.78 -0.29
C ALA A 135 -4.39 3.86 -0.51
N ILE A 136 -3.61 3.30 0.42
CA ILE A 136 -2.15 3.45 0.42
C ILE A 136 -1.50 2.77 -0.78
N THR A 137 -1.72 1.47 -0.94
CA THR A 137 -1.15 0.70 -2.05
C THR A 137 -1.59 1.27 -3.40
N THR A 138 -2.85 1.70 -3.50
CA THR A 138 -3.39 2.27 -4.74
C THR A 138 -2.80 3.64 -5.05
N SER A 139 -2.59 4.51 -4.06
CA SER A 139 -1.90 5.78 -4.26
C SER A 139 -0.45 5.59 -4.73
N PHE A 140 0.30 4.64 -4.13
CA PHE A 140 1.66 4.34 -4.60
C PHE A 140 1.67 3.82 -6.04
N ALA A 141 0.73 2.95 -6.40
CA ALA A 141 0.61 2.45 -7.77
C ALA A 141 0.30 3.57 -8.76
N ALA A 142 -0.66 4.45 -8.44
CA ALA A 142 -0.98 5.60 -9.27
C ALA A 142 0.23 6.52 -9.46
N HIS A 143 0.98 6.81 -8.39
CA HIS A 143 2.20 7.62 -8.48
C HIS A 143 3.27 6.97 -9.36
N ALA A 144 3.50 5.67 -9.24
CA ALA A 144 4.50 4.99 -10.07
C ALA A 144 4.15 5.03 -11.57
N LEU A 145 2.86 4.90 -11.90
CA LEU A 145 2.37 5.03 -13.28
C LEU A 145 2.56 6.45 -13.82
N LEU A 146 2.28 7.48 -13.01
CA LEU A 146 2.51 8.88 -13.37
C LEU A 146 4.01 9.19 -13.53
N ASP A 147 4.83 8.77 -12.57
CA ASP A 147 6.29 8.95 -12.64
C ASP A 147 6.85 8.37 -13.94
N ALA A 148 6.43 7.17 -14.33
CA ALA A 148 6.90 6.54 -15.55
C ALA A 148 6.41 7.26 -16.81
N HIS A 149 5.14 7.71 -16.81
CA HIS A 149 4.56 8.48 -17.90
C HIS A 149 5.33 9.79 -18.15
N GLU A 150 5.77 10.44 -17.07
CA GLU A 150 6.53 11.70 -17.14
C GLU A 150 8.01 11.48 -17.47
N LEU A 151 8.65 10.46 -16.90
CA LEU A 151 10.11 10.31 -16.94
C LEU A 151 10.62 9.50 -18.14
N ILE A 152 9.96 8.39 -18.47
CA ILE A 152 10.51 7.39 -19.41
C ILE A 152 9.65 7.16 -20.64
N GLY A 153 8.49 7.82 -20.74
CA GLY A 153 7.73 7.92 -21.98
C GLY A 153 6.23 8.11 -21.77
N THR A 154 5.59 8.81 -22.72
CA THR A 154 4.15 9.12 -22.72
C THR A 154 3.31 7.91 -23.12
N SER A 155 3.31 6.87 -22.28
CA SER A 155 2.44 5.71 -22.46
C SER A 155 1.00 6.06 -22.09
N ALA A 156 0.09 5.96 -23.06
CA ALA A 156 -1.35 6.14 -22.83
C ALA A 156 -1.89 5.13 -21.81
N ALA A 157 -1.33 3.91 -21.77
CA ALA A 157 -1.73 2.87 -20.83
C ALA A 157 -1.37 3.21 -19.38
N TRP A 158 -0.21 3.84 -19.15
CA TRP A 158 0.18 4.24 -17.79
C TRP A 158 -0.67 5.40 -17.28
N LEU A 159 -0.95 6.39 -18.13
CA LEU A 159 -1.83 7.49 -17.79
C LEU A 159 -3.26 7.01 -17.53
N ASP A 160 -3.81 6.15 -18.40
CA ASP A 160 -5.12 5.51 -18.18
C ASP A 160 -5.14 4.72 -16.86
N GLY A 161 -4.10 3.93 -16.59
CA GLY A 161 -3.98 3.17 -15.35
C GLY A 161 -4.01 4.07 -14.11
N ALA A 162 -3.26 5.18 -14.14
CA ALA A 162 -3.26 6.17 -13.06
C ALA A 162 -4.63 6.84 -12.89
N LEU A 163 -5.30 7.22 -13.99
CA LEU A 163 -6.62 7.82 -13.95
C LEU A 163 -7.68 6.84 -13.40
N ARG A 164 -7.61 5.57 -13.77
CA ARG A 164 -8.48 4.51 -13.25
C ARG A 164 -8.23 4.22 -11.77
N ALA A 165 -6.99 4.35 -11.31
CA ALA A 165 -6.65 4.29 -9.89
C ALA A 165 -7.25 5.47 -9.10
N CYS A 166 -7.11 6.69 -9.64
CA CYS A 166 -7.75 7.89 -9.09
C CYS A 166 -9.28 7.77 -9.07
N PHE A 167 -9.88 7.18 -10.11
CA PHE A 167 -11.31 6.89 -10.16
C PHE A 167 -11.73 5.95 -9.03
N PHE A 168 -11.00 4.85 -8.79
CA PHE A 168 -11.25 3.96 -7.66
C PHE A 168 -11.15 4.70 -6.32
N LEU A 169 -10.07 5.45 -6.08
CA LEU A 169 -9.89 6.21 -4.84
C LEU A 169 -11.08 7.14 -4.59
N ARG A 170 -11.48 7.91 -5.62
CA ARG A 170 -12.61 8.86 -5.52
C ARG A 170 -13.95 8.17 -5.38
N ARG A 171 -14.20 7.08 -6.13
CA ARG A 171 -15.53 6.47 -6.19
C ARG A 171 -15.81 5.49 -5.05
N SER A 172 -14.79 4.74 -4.65
CA SER A 172 -14.90 3.66 -3.67
C SER A 172 -14.45 4.08 -2.28
N LEU A 173 -13.48 4.98 -2.16
CA LEU A 173 -12.88 5.31 -0.87
C LEU A 173 -13.27 6.69 -0.34
N LEU A 174 -13.60 7.66 -1.20
CA LEU A 174 -14.08 8.96 -0.71
C LEU A 174 -15.37 8.76 0.12
N PHE A 175 -15.33 9.28 1.33
CA PHE A 175 -16.47 9.39 2.24
C PHE A 175 -16.77 10.86 2.43
N GLU A 176 -18.03 11.25 2.22
CA GLU A 176 -18.51 12.61 2.44
C GLU A 176 -19.81 12.54 3.24
N ASP A 177 -19.83 13.22 4.39
CA ASP A 177 -20.99 13.33 5.28
C ASP A 177 -21.04 14.75 5.83
N GLY A 178 -21.58 15.67 5.00
CA GLY A 178 -21.80 17.09 5.28
C GLY A 178 -20.54 17.86 5.74
N GLU A 179 -20.19 17.69 7.01
CA GLU A 179 -19.07 18.33 7.70
C GLU A 179 -17.74 17.59 7.52
N ARG A 180 -17.75 16.32 7.10
CA ARG A 180 -16.54 15.48 7.00
C ARG A 180 -16.36 14.94 5.60
N SER A 181 -15.16 15.09 5.06
CA SER A 181 -14.78 14.47 3.78
C SER A 181 -13.34 13.97 3.83
N TYR A 182 -13.17 12.64 3.68
CA TYR A 182 -11.89 11.93 3.79
C TYR A 182 -11.91 10.64 2.96
N PHE A 183 -10.73 10.09 2.66
CA PHE A 183 -10.59 8.78 2.05
C PHE A 183 -10.59 7.68 3.11
N ARG A 184 -11.52 6.75 3.00
CA ARG A 184 -11.53 5.49 3.74
C ARG A 184 -10.29 4.67 3.39
N TYR A 185 -9.82 3.85 4.32
CA TYR A 185 -8.63 3.04 4.09
C TYR A 185 -8.90 1.92 3.09
N VAL A 186 -10.02 1.21 3.24
CA VAL A 186 -10.56 0.19 2.33
C VAL A 186 -12.05 0.51 2.07
N PRO A 187 -12.69 -0.07 1.05
CA PRO A 187 -14.12 0.08 0.83
C PRO A 187 -14.91 -0.31 2.09
N ASP A 188 -16.07 0.34 2.27
CA ASP A 188 -17.05 0.07 3.33
C ASP A 188 -16.61 0.34 4.79
N GLU A 189 -15.31 0.52 5.06
CA GLU A 189 -14.80 0.88 6.39
C GLU A 189 -14.81 2.39 6.64
N ARG A 190 -15.40 2.83 7.75
CA ARG A 190 -15.54 4.26 8.09
C ARG A 190 -14.51 4.78 9.09
N GLU A 191 -13.61 3.93 9.55
CA GLU A 191 -12.56 4.37 10.48
C GLU A 191 -11.60 5.33 9.77
N LEU A 192 -11.41 6.52 10.35
CA LEU A 192 -10.52 7.53 9.80
C LEU A 192 -9.05 7.14 10.03
N VAL A 193 -8.43 6.58 9.01
CA VAL A 193 -6.99 6.29 9.04
C VAL A 193 -6.22 7.51 8.54
N HIS A 194 -5.60 8.25 9.47
CA HIS A 194 -4.89 9.51 9.18
C HIS A 194 -3.76 9.37 8.15
N ASN A 195 -3.05 8.24 8.11
CA ASN A 195 -1.94 8.05 7.19
C ASN A 195 -2.38 8.02 5.72
N ALA A 196 -3.65 7.68 5.43
CA ALA A 196 -4.24 7.75 4.10
C ALA A 196 -4.77 9.14 3.74
N ASN A 197 -4.77 10.08 4.70
CA ASN A 197 -5.39 11.40 4.58
C ASN A 197 -4.44 12.56 4.89
N ARG A 198 -3.12 12.30 5.04
CA ARG A 198 -2.14 13.38 5.18
C ARG A 198 -2.11 14.20 3.89
N GLY A 199 -2.53 15.46 4.00
CA GLY A 199 -2.73 16.39 2.87
C GLY A 199 -3.99 17.25 3.02
N ARG A 200 -4.93 16.86 3.89
CA ARG A 200 -6.11 17.65 4.22
C ARG A 200 -6.16 17.89 5.73
N HIS A 201 -5.95 19.13 6.17
CA HIS A 201 -6.37 19.54 7.51
C HIS A 201 -7.91 19.44 7.54
N PRO A 202 -8.53 18.84 8.57
CA PRO A 202 -9.95 19.06 8.80
C PRO A 202 -10.12 20.58 8.95
N SER A 203 -11.02 21.17 8.17
CA SER A 203 -11.38 22.57 8.28
C SER A 203 -11.69 22.88 9.74
N SER A 204 -10.83 23.70 10.35
CA SER A 204 -11.04 24.27 11.67
C SER A 204 -12.16 25.30 11.58
N ASP A 205 -13.40 24.87 11.69
CA ASP A 205 -14.52 25.76 11.97
C ASP A 205 -15.55 25.02 12.84
N ALA A 206 -15.12 24.70 14.06
CA ALA A 206 -16.03 24.42 15.17
C ALA A 206 -15.76 25.48 16.24
N ARG A 207 -16.32 26.68 16.03
CA ARG A 207 -16.40 27.71 17.06
C ARG A 207 -17.24 27.16 18.21
N THR A 208 -16.57 27.06 19.36
CA THR A 208 -17.09 27.01 20.72
C THR A 208 -18.56 27.40 20.87
N SER A 209 -19.41 26.43 21.22
CA SER A 209 -20.66 26.67 21.94
C SER A 209 -20.51 26.12 23.35
N THR A 210 -20.25 27.03 24.28
CA THR A 210 -20.21 26.81 25.71
C THR A 210 -21.62 26.45 26.17
N ARG A 211 -21.80 25.23 26.70
CA ARG A 211 -23.03 24.85 27.42
C ARG A 211 -23.13 25.67 28.70
N SER A 212 -24.08 26.58 28.77
CA SER A 212 -24.57 27.15 30.02
C SER A 212 -25.52 26.15 30.68
N HIS A 213 -25.14 25.65 31.85
CA HIS A 213 -26.06 25.06 32.80
C HIS A 213 -27.10 26.09 33.22
N VAL A 214 -28.39 25.77 33.10
CA VAL A 214 -29.44 26.42 33.89
C VAL A 214 -30.17 25.32 34.66
N VAL A 215 -30.01 25.42 35.97
CA VAL A 215 -30.80 24.76 36.99
C VAL A 215 -32.16 25.45 37.05
N ARG A 216 -33.24 24.68 36.91
CA ARG A 216 -34.44 24.71 37.76
C ARG A 216 -35.36 23.56 37.41
#